data_AF-A0A0E9LQP8-F1
#
_entry.id   AF-A0A0E9LQP8-F1
#
_cell.length_a   1.000
_cell.length_b   1.000
_cell.length_c   1.000
_cell.angle_alpha   90.00
_cell.angle_beta   90.00
_cell.angle_gamma   90.00
#
_symmetry.space_group_name_H-M   'P 1'
#
loop_
_entity.id
_entity.type
_entity.pdbx_description
1 polymer ?
#
loop_
_entity_poly.entity_id
_entity_poly.type
_entity_poly.pdbx_seq_one_letter_code
_entity_poly.pdbx_strand_id
1 'polypeptide(L)'
;MAFLRLIRVKNLVIIVLMQYLLRYGLLLPMLGFYGLEPALSDWTFLVLVASTVFLAASGYVINDYFDIKTDLINRPEKVVAGQVFQRRTVLLWHVIFTFLGVFTGLFLAYITRKENYA
;
A
#
# COMPACT_ATOMS: atom_id res chain seq x y z
N MET A 1 -6.86 -3.37 -17.87
CA MET A 1 -5.88 -4.41 -17.45
C MET A 1 -4.47 -3.86 -17.22
N ALA A 2 -3.90 -3.06 -18.12
CA ALA A 2 -2.53 -2.54 -18.00
C ALA A 2 -2.25 -1.78 -16.68
N PHE A 3 -3.18 -0.97 -16.20
CA PHE A 3 -3.04 -0.23 -14.94
C PHE A 3 -2.93 -1.13 -13.70
N LEU A 4 -3.73 -2.20 -13.62
CA LEU A 4 -3.67 -3.18 -12.52
C LEU A 4 -2.33 -3.94 -12.48
N ARG A 5 -1.69 -4.11 -13.65
CA ARG A 5 -0.35 -4.69 -13.76
C ARG A 5 0.71 -3.71 -13.28
N LEU A 6 0.58 -2.42 -13.61
CA LEU A 6 1.49 -1.35 -13.19
C LEU A 6 1.61 -1.24 -11.66
N ILE A 7 0.47 -1.28 -10.94
CA ILE A 7 0.47 -1.23 -9.48
C ILE A 7 0.72 -2.59 -8.81
N ARG A 8 0.93 -3.64 -9.62
CA ARG A 8 1.09 -5.04 -9.18
C ARG A 8 -0.02 -5.49 -8.21
N VAL A 9 -1.28 -5.39 -8.65
CA VAL A 9 -2.46 -5.63 -7.80
C VAL A 9 -2.43 -6.96 -7.03
N LYS A 10 -1.86 -8.02 -7.61
CA LYS A 10 -1.72 -9.33 -6.94
C LYS A 10 -0.89 -9.22 -5.65
N ASN A 11 0.19 -8.45 -5.68
CA ASN A 11 1.04 -8.23 -4.52
C ASN A 11 0.33 -7.36 -3.47
N LEU A 12 -0.43 -6.36 -3.91
CA LEU A 12 -1.21 -5.51 -3.00
C LEU A 12 -2.28 -6.32 -2.25
N VAL A 13 -2.97 -7.24 -2.94
CA VAL A 13 -3.92 -8.16 -2.30
C VAL A 13 -3.22 -9.03 -1.25
N ILE A 14 -2.01 -9.54 -1.54
CA ILE A 14 -1.22 -10.29 -0.56
C ILE A 14 -0.90 -9.44 0.67
N ILE A 15 -0.51 -8.17 0.50
CA ILE A 15 -0.26 -7.25 1.62
C ILE A 15 -1.51 -7.09 2.49
N VAL A 16 -2.67 -6.83 1.88
CA VAL A 16 -3.95 -6.72 2.60
C VAL A 16 -4.25 -8.00 3.38
N LEU A 17 -4.19 -9.15 2.71
CA LEU A 17 -4.46 -10.45 3.34
C LEU A 17 -3.51 -10.72 4.51
N MET A 18 -2.23 -10.43 4.35
CA MET A 18 -1.23 -10.61 5.41
C MET A 18 -1.49 -9.69 6.60
N GLN A 19 -1.84 -8.42 6.38
CA GLN A 19 -2.17 -7.50 7.47
C GLN A 19 -3.41 -7.97 8.24
N TYR A 20 -4.47 -8.40 7.54
CA TYR A 20 -5.67 -8.93 8.18
C TYR A 20 -5.41 -10.26 8.90
N LEU A 21 -4.64 -11.16 8.29
CA LEU A 21 -4.24 -12.42 8.92
C LEU A 21 -3.45 -12.17 10.21
N LEU A 22 -2.52 -11.21 10.20
CA LEU A 22 -1.78 -10.84 11.39
C LEU A 22 -2.69 -10.21 12.46
N ARG A 23 -3.62 -9.32 12.08
CA ARG A 23 -4.56 -8.72 13.03
C ARG A 23 -5.44 -9.75 13.72
N TYR A 24 -6.16 -10.55 12.94
CA TYR A 24 -7.18 -11.46 13.47
C TYR A 24 -6.63 -12.82 13.89
N GLY A 25 -5.58 -13.30 13.22
CA GLY A 25 -4.98 -14.60 13.49
C GLY A 25 -3.89 -14.59 14.56
N LEU A 26 -3.29 -13.42 14.85
CA LEU A 26 -2.20 -13.31 15.82
C LEU A 26 -2.45 -12.23 16.86
N LEU A 27 -2.61 -10.96 16.45
CA LEU A 27 -2.64 -9.83 17.38
C LEU A 27 -3.85 -9.85 18.31
N LEU A 28 -5.07 -9.92 17.79
CA LEU A 28 -6.28 -9.92 18.63
C LEU A 28 -6.34 -11.10 19.60
N PRO A 29 -6.04 -12.36 19.20
CA PRO A 29 -5.95 -13.48 20.13
C PRO A 29 -4.88 -13.26 21.22
N MET A 30 -3.70 -12.77 20.84
CA MET A 30 -2.62 -12.49 21.80
C MET A 30 -3.01 -11.39 22.80
N LEU A 31 -3.62 -10.29 22.33
CA LEU A 31 -4.07 -9.22 23.22
C LEU A 31 -5.18 -9.70 24.16
N GLY A 32 -6.15 -10.47 23.65
CA GLY A 32 -7.21 -11.05 24.46
C GLY A 32 -6.68 -11.98 25.56
N PHE A 33 -5.61 -12.74 25.28
CA PHE A 33 -4.95 -13.59 26.29
C PHE A 33 -4.38 -12.78 27.46
N TYR A 34 -3.86 -11.58 27.21
CA TYR A 34 -3.34 -10.67 28.24
C TYR A 34 -4.39 -9.70 28.79
N GLY A 35 -5.66 -9.80 28.36
CA GLY A 35 -6.72 -8.87 28.77
C GLY A 35 -6.52 -7.43 28.28
N LEU A 36 -5.78 -7.25 27.18
CA LEU A 36 -5.48 -5.94 26.59
C LEU A 36 -6.44 -5.64 25.45
N GLU A 37 -6.77 -4.35 25.29
CA GLU A 37 -7.57 -3.88 24.16
C GLU A 37 -6.69 -3.50 22.96
N PRO A 38 -7.17 -3.70 21.72
CA PRO A 38 -6.44 -3.31 20.53
C PRO A 38 -6.26 -1.80 20.45
N ALA A 39 -5.03 -1.37 20.21
CA ALA A 39 -4.68 0.05 20.02
C ALA A 39 -5.36 0.70 18.81
N LEU A 40 -5.88 -0.10 17.87
CA LEU A 40 -6.56 0.35 16.67
C LEU A 40 -7.92 -0.32 16.55
N SER A 41 -8.98 0.49 16.54
CA SER A 41 -10.31 0.09 16.10
C SER A 41 -10.29 -0.52 14.69
N ASP A 42 -11.35 -1.26 14.31
CA ASP A 42 -11.43 -1.84 12.96
C ASP A 42 -11.37 -0.77 11.87
N TRP A 43 -11.93 0.41 12.14
CA TRP A 43 -11.91 1.53 11.21
C TRP A 43 -10.51 2.12 11.04
N THR A 44 -9.82 2.43 12.13
CA THR A 44 -8.46 2.98 12.08
C THR A 44 -7.47 1.98 11.47
N PHE A 45 -7.69 0.69 11.68
CA PHE A 45 -6.91 -0.35 11.02
C PHE A 45 -7.17 -0.45 9.52
N LEU A 46 -8.42 -0.29 9.06
CA LEU A 46 -8.69 -0.22 7.63
C LEU A 46 -7.95 0.98 7.00
N VAL A 47 -7.89 2.13 7.68
CA VAL A 47 -7.11 3.29 7.23
C VAL A 47 -5.61 2.96 7.17
N LEU A 48 -5.07 2.24 8.16
CA LEU A 48 -3.68 1.75 8.15
C LEU A 48 -3.40 0.87 6.93
N VAL A 49 -4.29 -0.09 6.65
CA VAL A 49 -4.16 -0.99 5.50
C VAL A 49 -4.19 -0.19 4.20
N ALA A 50 -5.13 0.76 4.06
CA ALA A 50 -5.21 1.62 2.89
C ALA A 50 -3.93 2.44 2.68
N SER A 51 -3.41 3.06 3.75
CA SER A 51 -2.13 3.78 3.74
C SER A 51 -0.99 2.89 3.25
N THR A 52 -0.91 1.66 3.77
CA THR A 52 0.11 0.68 3.39
C THR A 52 0.02 0.31 1.91
N VAL A 53 -1.20 0.05 1.42
CA VAL A 53 -1.45 -0.29 0.01
C VAL A 53 -1.07 0.85 -0.92
N PHE A 54 -1.40 2.10 -0.60
CA PHE A 54 -1.01 3.25 -1.41
C PHE A 54 0.50 3.42 -1.48
N LEU A 55 1.21 3.30 -0.36
CA LEU A 55 2.68 3.39 -0.34
C LEU A 55 3.32 2.24 -1.12
N ALA A 56 2.81 1.01 -1.00
CA ALA A 56 3.30 -0.14 -1.76
C ALA A 56 3.04 0.02 -3.28
N ALA A 57 1.84 0.45 -3.66
CA ALA A 57 1.50 0.74 -5.06
C ALA A 57 2.42 1.82 -5.64
N SER A 58 2.66 2.89 -4.87
CA SER A 58 3.61 3.94 -5.24
C SER A 58 5.02 3.40 -5.48
N GLY A 59 5.51 2.55 -4.58
CA GLY A 59 6.80 1.88 -4.68
C GLY A 59 6.92 1.01 -5.94
N TYR A 60 5.86 0.28 -6.30
CA TYR A 60 5.85 -0.51 -7.54
C TYR A 60 5.85 0.36 -8.79
N VAL A 61 5.08 1.46 -8.79
CA VAL A 61 5.02 2.39 -9.93
C VAL A 61 6.38 3.03 -10.20
N ILE A 62 7.08 3.50 -9.16
CA ILE A 62 8.40 4.12 -9.34
C ILE A 62 9.49 3.10 -9.67
N ASN A 63 9.39 1.88 -9.14
CA ASN A 63 10.29 0.78 -9.51
C ASN A 63 10.17 0.47 -11.01
N ASP A 64 8.94 0.28 -11.50
CA ASP A 64 8.68 0.05 -12.92
C ASP A 64 9.12 1.24 -13.81
N TYR A 65 9.14 2.48 -13.29
CA TYR A 65 9.66 3.65 -14.01
C TYR A 65 11.19 3.61 -14.22
N PHE A 66 11.94 3.24 -13.19
CA PHE A 66 13.40 3.15 -13.30
C PHE A 66 13.85 1.91 -14.09
N ASP A 67 13.07 0.83 -14.00
CA ASP A 67 13.36 -0.44 -14.67
C ASP A 67 12.97 -0.47 -16.16
N ILE A 68 12.34 0.59 -16.71
CA ILE A 68 11.87 0.62 -18.12
C ILE A 68 12.92 0.12 -19.11
N LYS A 69 14.18 0.58 -19.00
CA LYS A 69 15.24 0.19 -19.96
C LYS A 69 15.62 -1.29 -19.82
N THR A 70 15.74 -1.75 -18.57
CA THR A 70 16.14 -3.11 -18.23
C THR A 70 15.06 -4.11 -18.61
N ASP A 71 13.79 -3.78 -18.31
CA ASP A 71 12.64 -4.63 -18.63
C ASP A 71 12.35 -4.67 -20.14
N LEU A 72 12.68 -3.61 -20.89
CA LEU A 72 12.58 -3.63 -22.35
C LEU A 72 13.54 -4.65 -22.99
N ILE A 73 14.69 -4.89 -22.35
CA ILE A 73 15.66 -5.88 -22.81
C ILE A 73 15.26 -7.29 -22.35
N ASN A 74 14.89 -7.43 -21.07
CA ASN A 74 14.65 -8.75 -20.46
C ASN A 74 13.25 -9.32 -20.74
N ARG A 75 12.22 -8.47 -20.81
CA ARG A 75 10.79 -8.85 -20.88
C ARG A 75 9.96 -7.82 -21.65
N PRO A 76 10.26 -7.56 -22.93
CA PRO A 76 9.65 -6.47 -23.71
C PRO A 76 8.12 -6.51 -23.75
N GLU A 77 7.51 -7.69 -23.65
CA GLU A 77 6.05 -7.91 -23.68
C GLU A 77 5.34 -7.56 -22.36
N LYS A 78 6.08 -7.45 -21.25
CA LYS A 78 5.52 -7.14 -19.91
C LYS A 78 5.66 -5.68 -19.53
N VAL A 79 6.51 -4.92 -20.22
CA VAL A 79 6.74 -3.48 -19.98
C VAL A 79 5.45 -2.70 -20.19
N VAL A 80 4.88 -2.16 -19.12
CA VAL A 80 3.72 -1.25 -19.21
C VAL A 80 4.17 0.20 -19.19
N ALA A 81 5.13 0.51 -18.32
CA ALA A 81 5.72 1.84 -18.18
C ALA A 81 6.60 2.14 -19.41
N GLY A 82 6.33 3.24 -20.12
CA GLY A 82 7.07 3.65 -21.31
C GLY A 82 6.54 3.11 -22.65
N GLN A 83 5.81 1.99 -22.67
CA GLN A 83 5.11 1.49 -23.87
C GLN A 83 3.62 1.86 -23.88
N VAL A 84 2.90 1.55 -22.80
CA VAL A 84 1.45 1.79 -22.69
C VAL A 84 1.16 3.11 -21.99
N PHE A 85 1.91 3.42 -20.94
CA PHE A 85 1.82 4.71 -20.24
C PHE A 85 3.03 5.57 -20.51
N GLN A 86 2.80 6.85 -20.78
CA GLN A 86 3.89 7.83 -20.86
C GLN A 86 4.62 7.93 -19.52
N ARG A 87 5.93 8.15 -19.59
CA ARG A 87 6.80 8.35 -18.42
C ARG A 87 6.27 9.38 -17.43
N ARG A 88 5.71 10.49 -17.94
CA ARG A 88 5.08 11.54 -17.12
C ARG A 88 3.86 11.03 -16.36
N THR A 89 3.02 10.21 -16.99
CA THR A 89 1.85 9.61 -16.35
C THR A 89 2.23 8.61 -15.27
N VAL A 90 3.27 7.80 -15.49
CA VAL A 90 3.78 6.86 -14.48
C VAL A 90 4.29 7.62 -13.24
N LEU A 91 5.08 8.68 -13.44
CA LEU A 91 5.52 9.55 -12.34
C LEU A 91 4.35 10.24 -11.62
N LEU A 92 3.33 10.70 -12.36
CA LEU A 92 2.14 11.29 -11.75
C LEU A 92 1.43 10.29 -10.83
N TRP A 93 1.28 9.03 -11.26
CA TRP A 93 0.70 7.98 -10.41
C TRP A 93 1.53 7.71 -9.15
N HIS A 94 2.86 7.68 -9.26
CA HIS A 94 3.74 7.59 -8.09
C HIS A 94 3.47 8.74 -7.10
N VAL A 95 3.41 9.98 -7.58
CA VAL A 95 3.15 11.15 -6.73
C VAL A 95 1.77 11.05 -6.07
N ILE A 96 0.73 10.70 -6.82
CA ILE A 96 -0.63 10.55 -6.28
C ILE A 96 -0.68 9.49 -5.19
N PHE A 97 -0.11 8.30 -5.44
CA PHE A 97 -0.12 7.22 -4.44
C PHE A 97 0.74 7.56 -3.22
N THR A 98 1.90 8.18 -3.39
CA THR A 98 2.71 8.68 -2.27
C THR A 98 1.93 9.68 -1.45
N PHE A 99 1.27 10.65 -2.09
CA PHE A 99 0.49 11.67 -1.40
C PHE A 99 -0.67 11.04 -0.61
N LEU A 100 -1.45 10.15 -1.23
CA LEU A 100 -2.54 9.44 -0.55
C LEU A 100 -2.03 8.61 0.62
N GLY A 101 -0.95 7.84 0.44
CA GLY A 101 -0.35 7.02 1.49
C GLY A 101 0.16 7.85 2.67
N VAL A 102 0.94 8.90 2.41
CA VAL A 102 1.45 9.79 3.46
C VAL A 102 0.30 10.50 4.18
N PHE A 103 -0.67 11.05 3.45
CA PHE A 103 -1.76 11.80 4.06
C PHE A 103 -2.67 10.91 4.90
N THR A 104 -2.99 9.70 4.43
CA THR A 104 -3.78 8.72 5.21
C THR A 104 -3.02 8.24 6.44
N GLY A 105 -1.71 8.02 6.34
CA GLY A 105 -0.85 7.71 7.49
C GLY A 105 -0.78 8.84 8.53
N LEU A 106 -0.65 10.09 8.09
CA LEU A 106 -0.67 11.26 8.98
C LEU A 106 -2.04 11.44 9.65
N PHE A 107 -3.12 11.26 8.89
CA PHE A 107 -4.48 11.31 9.41
C PHE A 107 -4.73 10.23 10.47
N LEU A 108 -4.25 9.00 10.22
CA LEU A 108 -4.29 7.91 11.19
C LEU A 108 -3.53 8.28 12.46
N ALA A 109 -2.29 8.77 12.34
CA ALA A 109 -1.47 9.16 13.49
C ALA A 109 -2.17 10.24 14.35
N TYR A 110 -2.87 11.18 13.71
CA TYR A 110 -3.65 12.20 14.39
C TYR A 110 -4.87 11.62 15.14
N ILE A 111 -5.66 10.76 14.49
CA ILE A 111 -6.85 10.14 15.12
C ILE A 111 -6.45 9.21 16.26
N THR A 112 -5.46 8.35 16.05
CA THR A 112 -5.02 7.40 17.08
C THR A 112 -4.43 8.12 18.30
N ARG A 113 -3.74 9.26 18.10
CA ARG A 113 -3.33 10.12 19.22
C ARG A 113 -4.53 10.71 19.95
N LYS A 114 -5.60 11.09 19.26
CA LYS A 114 -6.80 11.62 19.94
C LYS A 114 -7.50 10.54 20.76
N GLU A 115 -7.63 9.32 20.23
CA GLU A 115 -8.31 8.21 20.90
C GLU A 115 -7.61 7.71 22.17
N ASN A 116 -6.27 7.74 22.21
CA ASN A 116 -5.51 7.23 23.37
C ASN A 116 -5.31 8.24 24.51
N TYR A 117 -5.60 9.53 24.29
CA TYR A 117 -5.36 10.60 25.26
C TYR A 117 -6.63 11.41 25.62
N ALA A 118 -7.80 10.98 25.14
CA ALA A 118 -9.11 11.51 25.51
C ALA A 118 -9.80 10.53 26.47
#